data_AF-A0ABD2W2Y6-F1
#
_entry.id   AF-A0ABD2W2Y6-F1
#
_cell.length_a   1.000
_cell.length_b   1.000
_cell.length_c   1.000
_cell.angle_alpha   90.00
_cell.angle_beta   90.00
_cell.angle_gamma   90.00
#
_symmetry.space_group_name_H-M   'P 1'
#
loop_
_entity.id
_entity.type
_entity.pdbx_description
1 polymer ?
#
loop_
_entity_poly.entity_id
_entity_poly.type
_entity_poly.pdbx_seq_one_letter_code
_entity_poly.pdbx_strand_id
1 'polypeptide(L)'
;MLFGNNNEIVNETLIPLMKKDNKLFETIFNRIAFGGSYYKGTKYGSPNEFDLYLVHKLDHWSIDLVIDTNHNKVGYVKIKINYRGGRDPNCLRYKEELKKITDSNDNLDQNKFRSWLESVIMSAFNTLRRGPSGYELYHGGRTYYMRHKKSGPAFTIMIGKPNGDDVFDVDLVPCIEFNGVQLSSGYKKYNEDKRPFRVVPKPLYGSIWNDNLLWRLSFSENEKVMLNKSGAVKSIIKLMKVNFSNVVIVTILNKM
;
A
#
# COMPACT_ATOMS: atom_id res chain seq x y z
N MET A 1 -4.55 21.17 -17.17
CA MET A 1 -3.41 20.73 -16.34
C MET A 1 -3.79 20.90 -14.86
N LEU A 2 -4.65 20.04 -14.30
CA LEU A 2 -5.30 20.28 -12.99
C LEU A 2 -5.27 19.07 -12.03
N PHE A 3 -4.59 17.97 -12.38
CA PHE A 3 -4.57 16.73 -11.59
C PHE A 3 -3.22 16.41 -10.92
N GLY A 4 -2.24 17.31 -11.00
CA GLY A 4 -0.93 17.14 -10.35
C GLY A 4 -0.95 17.27 -8.83
N ASN A 5 -1.86 18.10 -8.28
CA ASN A 5 -1.76 18.57 -6.90
C ASN A 5 -2.33 17.60 -5.84
N ASN A 6 -3.17 16.63 -6.21
CA ASN A 6 -3.93 15.85 -5.22
C ASN A 6 -3.05 14.91 -4.37
N ASN A 7 -1.98 14.34 -4.96
CA ASN A 7 -1.07 13.46 -4.22
C ASN A 7 0.04 14.24 -3.50
N GLU A 8 0.38 15.42 -4.02
CA GLU A 8 1.33 16.33 -3.38
C GLU A 8 0.83 16.70 -1.98
N ILE A 9 -0.48 16.90 -1.82
CA ILE A 9 -1.08 17.10 -0.50
C ILE A 9 -0.66 15.98 0.47
N VAL A 10 -0.84 14.70 0.12
CA VAL A 10 -0.45 13.59 1.01
C VAL A 10 1.06 13.56 1.25
N ASN A 11 1.86 13.68 0.18
CA ASN A 11 3.31 13.54 0.25
C ASN A 11 4.01 14.69 0.99
N GLU A 12 3.53 15.92 0.83
CA GLU A 12 4.16 17.14 1.35
C GLU A 12 3.61 17.55 2.71
N THR A 13 2.48 16.97 3.14
CA THR A 13 1.88 17.32 4.44
C THR A 13 1.79 16.13 5.38
N LEU A 14 1.01 15.10 5.03
CA LEU A 14 0.71 14.00 5.93
C LEU A 14 1.93 13.12 6.19
N ILE A 15 2.71 12.80 5.15
CA ILE A 15 3.93 11.99 5.31
C ILE A 15 4.93 12.65 6.28
N PRO A 16 5.28 13.94 6.16
CA PRO A 16 6.10 14.62 7.17
C PRO A 16 5.59 14.49 8.60
N LEU A 17 4.28 14.63 8.81
CA LEU A 17 3.67 14.47 10.14
C LEU A 17 3.79 13.03 10.66
N MET A 18 3.59 12.03 9.80
CA MET A 18 3.77 10.62 10.13
C MET A 18 5.22 10.29 10.52
N LYS A 19 6.21 10.96 9.91
CA LYS A 19 7.63 10.78 10.22
C LYS A 19 8.01 11.38 11.57
N LYS A 20 7.44 12.55 11.91
CA LYS A 20 7.84 13.35 13.08
C LYS A 20 7.79 12.56 14.40
N ASP A 21 6.71 11.81 14.61
CA ASP A 21 6.45 11.14 15.89
C ASP A 21 6.63 9.61 15.84
N ASN A 22 7.12 9.07 14.72
CA ASN A 22 7.33 7.62 14.59
C ASN A 22 8.66 7.27 13.93
N LYS A 23 9.66 6.93 14.76
CA LYS A 23 11.01 6.65 14.27
C LYS A 23 11.08 5.42 13.37
N LEU A 24 10.30 4.37 13.65
CA LEU A 24 10.25 3.20 12.78
C LEU A 24 9.75 3.62 11.39
N PHE A 25 8.62 4.33 11.31
CA PHE A 25 8.04 4.78 10.04
C PHE A 25 8.99 5.70 9.29
N GLU A 26 9.54 6.72 9.96
CA GLU A 26 10.53 7.63 9.37
C GLU A 26 11.64 6.86 8.67
N THR A 27 12.08 5.77 9.27
CA THR A 27 13.26 5.07 8.79
C THR A 27 12.95 4.03 7.71
N ILE A 28 11.88 3.26 7.85
CA ILE A 28 11.54 2.22 6.86
C ILE A 28 10.72 2.78 5.69
N PHE A 29 10.06 3.93 5.83
CA PHE A 29 9.33 4.56 4.74
C PHE A 29 10.32 5.02 3.66
N ASN A 30 10.14 4.52 2.44
CA ASN A 30 10.99 4.86 1.32
C ASN A 30 10.34 5.93 0.43
N ARG A 31 9.11 5.69 -0.04
CA ARG A 31 8.39 6.60 -0.96
C ARG A 31 6.91 6.30 -1.06
N ILE A 32 6.16 7.24 -1.63
CA ILE A 32 4.86 6.95 -2.23
C ILE A 32 5.09 6.39 -3.64
N ALA A 33 4.42 5.29 -3.98
CA ALA A 33 4.33 4.79 -5.36
C ALA A 33 2.88 4.82 -5.83
N PHE A 34 2.68 5.24 -7.07
CA PHE A 34 1.36 5.39 -7.65
C PHE A 34 0.81 4.04 -8.11
N GLY A 35 -0.23 3.57 -7.44
CA GLY A 35 -0.83 2.26 -7.64
C GLY A 35 -2.06 2.26 -8.53
N GLY A 36 -2.85 1.20 -8.49
CA GLY A 36 -4.22 1.28 -9.01
C GLY A 36 -4.39 1.41 -10.52
N SER A 37 -5.65 1.51 -10.92
CA SER A 37 -6.03 1.54 -12.33
C SER A 37 -5.86 2.90 -12.99
N TYR A 38 -5.97 3.99 -12.21
CA TYR A 38 -5.78 5.36 -12.70
C TYR A 38 -4.38 5.55 -13.27
N TYR A 39 -3.35 5.29 -12.47
CA TYR A 39 -1.95 5.49 -12.87
C TYR A 39 -1.46 4.46 -13.89
N LYS A 40 -2.12 3.30 -14.01
CA LYS A 40 -1.88 2.33 -15.09
C LYS A 40 -2.54 2.74 -16.41
N GLY A 41 -3.36 3.80 -16.43
CA GLY A 41 -4.14 4.20 -17.59
C GLY A 41 -5.21 3.18 -17.97
N THR A 42 -5.68 2.38 -17.00
CA THR A 42 -6.70 1.32 -17.19
C THR A 42 -7.98 1.59 -16.39
N LYS A 43 -8.12 2.76 -15.76
CA LYS A 43 -9.37 3.20 -15.12
C LYS A 43 -10.40 3.52 -16.21
N TYR A 44 -11.66 3.22 -15.89
CA TYR A 44 -12.84 3.65 -16.60
C TYR A 44 -13.63 4.60 -15.69
N GLY A 45 -14.21 5.66 -16.26
CA GLY A 45 -14.91 6.72 -15.53
C GLY A 45 -13.98 7.78 -14.90
N SER A 46 -14.58 8.70 -14.13
CA SER A 46 -13.88 9.81 -13.46
C SER A 46 -12.97 9.33 -12.33
N PRO A 47 -11.79 9.95 -12.15
CA PRO A 47 -10.84 9.57 -11.11
C PRO A 47 -11.19 10.21 -9.76
N ASN A 48 -12.16 9.61 -9.06
CA ASN A 48 -12.56 10.07 -7.72
C ASN A 48 -11.84 9.29 -6.60
N GLU A 49 -10.98 8.34 -6.96
CA GLU A 49 -10.28 7.43 -6.05
C GLU A 49 -8.87 7.15 -6.58
N PHE A 50 -7.88 7.27 -5.71
CA PHE A 50 -6.46 7.12 -6.02
C PHE A 50 -5.79 6.14 -5.07
N ASP A 51 -5.23 5.06 -5.62
CA ASP A 51 -4.40 4.13 -4.85
C ASP A 51 -2.96 4.67 -4.71
N LEU A 52 -2.52 4.94 -3.49
CA LEU A 52 -1.15 5.30 -3.16
C LEU A 52 -0.51 4.19 -2.33
N TYR A 53 0.50 3.53 -2.90
CA TYR A 53 1.33 2.60 -2.15
C TYR A 53 2.26 3.36 -1.22
N LEU A 54 2.12 3.13 0.08
CA LEU A 54 3.13 3.50 1.06
C LEU A 54 4.22 2.43 1.01
N VAL A 55 5.31 2.73 0.31
CA VAL A 55 6.41 1.79 0.08
C VAL A 55 7.37 1.85 1.25
N HIS A 56 7.48 0.73 1.96
CA HIS A 56 8.45 0.52 3.04
C HIS A 56 9.58 -0.38 2.55
N LYS A 57 10.79 -0.15 3.06
CA LYS A 57 11.97 -0.98 2.85
C LYS A 57 12.53 -1.39 4.19
N LEU A 58 12.36 -2.67 4.52
CA LEU A 58 12.92 -3.26 5.74
C LEU A 58 14.40 -3.63 5.57
N ASP A 59 14.88 -3.75 4.33
CA ASP A 59 16.26 -4.10 3.99
C ASP A 59 17.24 -2.91 4.07
N HIS A 60 16.76 -1.68 4.22
CA HIS A 60 17.62 -0.48 4.38
C HIS A 60 18.60 -0.54 5.56
N TRP A 61 18.42 -1.47 6.49
CA TRP A 61 19.27 -1.66 7.67
C TRP A 61 20.08 -2.95 7.62
N SER A 62 20.27 -3.54 6.44
CA SER A 62 20.85 -4.89 6.30
C SER A 62 20.13 -5.92 7.18
N ILE A 63 18.84 -5.70 7.48
CA ILE A 63 18.04 -6.70 8.18
C ILE A 63 18.03 -7.93 7.30
N ASP A 64 18.48 -9.04 7.86
CA ASP A 64 18.36 -10.32 7.22
C ASP A 64 16.89 -10.75 7.23
N LEU A 65 16.28 -10.73 6.04
CA LEU A 65 14.90 -11.08 5.80
C LEU A 65 14.86 -12.40 5.02
N VAL A 66 14.21 -13.40 5.60
CA VAL A 66 13.95 -14.67 4.94
C VAL A 66 12.56 -14.64 4.35
N ILE A 67 12.48 -14.77 3.02
CA ILE A 67 11.22 -14.85 2.29
C ILE A 67 10.92 -16.32 2.01
N ASP A 68 9.91 -16.84 2.71
CA ASP A 68 9.48 -18.22 2.60
C ASP A 68 8.26 -18.33 1.68
N THR A 69 8.43 -19.09 0.62
CA THR A 69 7.41 -19.43 -0.39
C THR A 69 7.00 -20.91 -0.31
N ASN A 70 7.56 -21.67 0.63
CA ASN A 70 7.36 -23.12 0.76
C ASN A 70 6.01 -23.42 1.47
N HIS A 71 4.93 -23.04 0.80
CA HIS A 71 3.56 -23.30 1.23
C HIS A 71 2.62 -23.38 0.02
N ASN A 72 1.44 -23.95 0.19
CA ASN A 72 0.49 -24.22 -0.91
C ASN A 72 -0.34 -23.00 -1.37
N LYS A 73 0.07 -21.77 -1.03
CA LYS A 73 -0.72 -20.55 -1.32
C LYS A 73 0.00 -19.72 -2.39
N VAL A 74 -0.23 -20.07 -3.65
CA VAL A 74 0.40 -19.39 -4.80
C VAL A 74 0.07 -17.90 -4.78
N GLY A 75 1.05 -17.06 -5.09
CA GLY A 75 0.91 -15.60 -5.04
C GLY A 75 1.06 -14.98 -3.64
N TYR A 76 1.43 -15.77 -2.65
CA TYR A 76 1.70 -15.33 -1.28
C TYR A 76 3.08 -15.77 -0.80
N VAL A 77 3.60 -15.09 0.22
CA VAL A 77 4.86 -15.40 0.90
C VAL A 77 4.73 -15.17 2.40
N LYS A 78 5.56 -15.86 3.19
CA LYS A 78 5.85 -15.48 4.58
C LYS A 78 7.17 -14.74 4.63
N ILE A 79 7.29 -13.79 5.54
CA ILE A 79 8.51 -13.00 5.73
C ILE A 79 8.92 -13.16 7.17
N LYS A 80 10.17 -13.58 7.39
CA LYS A 80 10.74 -13.74 8.72
C LYS A 80 11.94 -12.82 8.89
N ILE A 81 11.98 -12.14 10.02
CA ILE A 81 13.13 -11.34 10.42
C ILE A 81 14.13 -12.26 11.13
N ASN A 82 15.35 -12.36 10.59
CA ASN A 82 16.42 -13.13 11.20
C ASN A 82 17.32 -12.23 12.06
N TYR A 83 16.96 -12.09 13.34
CA TYR A 83 17.77 -11.35 14.32
C TYR A 83 19.11 -12.03 14.66
N ARG A 84 19.28 -13.33 14.36
CA ARG A 84 20.50 -14.09 14.70
C ARG A 84 21.57 -14.00 13.62
N GLY A 85 21.19 -13.73 12.37
CA GLY A 85 22.11 -13.51 11.25
C GLY A 85 22.71 -12.09 11.22
N GLY A 86 22.09 -11.15 11.92
CA GLY A 86 22.50 -9.74 11.93
C GLY A 86 23.74 -9.51 12.79
N ARG A 87 24.90 -9.30 12.16
CA ARG A 87 26.00 -8.51 12.76
C ARG A 87 25.76 -7.00 12.59
N ASP A 88 24.62 -6.60 12.02
CA ASP A 88 24.27 -5.20 11.81
C ASP A 88 23.70 -4.59 13.11
N PRO A 89 24.38 -3.59 13.72
CA PRO A 89 23.93 -2.92 14.94
C PRO A 89 22.51 -2.34 14.85
N ASN A 90 22.00 -2.04 13.64
CA ASN A 90 20.68 -1.47 13.45
C ASN A 90 19.54 -2.47 13.68
N CYS A 91 19.76 -3.77 13.41
CA CYS A 91 18.75 -4.80 13.68
C CYS A 91 18.47 -4.93 15.19
N LEU A 92 19.52 -4.81 16.01
CA LEU A 92 19.39 -4.78 17.46
C LEU A 92 18.76 -3.46 17.94
N ARG A 93 19.13 -2.33 17.31
CA ARG A 93 18.63 -0.99 17.67
C ARG A 93 17.11 -0.86 17.60
N TYR A 94 16.47 -1.48 16.61
CA TYR A 94 15.02 -1.38 16.38
C TYR A 94 14.25 -2.66 16.70
N LYS A 95 14.88 -3.60 17.42
CA LYS A 95 14.29 -4.89 17.71
C LYS A 95 12.93 -4.76 18.38
N GLU A 96 12.80 -3.88 19.36
CA GLU A 96 11.54 -3.68 20.10
C GLU A 96 10.43 -3.10 19.21
N GLU A 97 10.76 -2.20 18.29
CA GLU A 97 9.82 -1.67 17.32
C GLU A 97 9.42 -2.71 16.26
N LEU A 98 10.38 -3.50 15.77
CA LEU A 98 10.10 -4.58 14.82
C LEU A 98 9.26 -5.69 15.47
N LYS A 99 9.47 -5.98 16.76
CA LYS A 99 8.63 -6.90 17.54
C LYS A 99 7.17 -6.46 17.64
N LYS A 100 6.87 -5.16 17.48
CA LYS A 100 5.48 -4.66 17.41
C LYS A 100 4.78 -5.08 16.13
N ILE A 101 5.52 -5.40 15.06
CA ILE A 101 4.97 -5.78 13.74
C ILE A 101 5.20 -7.27 13.39
N THR A 102 5.86 -8.05 14.24
CA THR A 102 6.06 -9.49 14.06
C THR A 102 5.28 -10.34 15.08
N ASP A 103 5.06 -11.62 14.77
CA ASP A 103 4.60 -12.63 15.73
C ASP A 103 5.70 -13.03 16.74
N SER A 104 5.40 -14.00 17.60
CA SER A 104 6.36 -14.54 18.59
C SER A 104 7.54 -15.30 17.96
N ASN A 105 7.41 -15.71 16.70
CA ASN A 105 8.39 -16.47 15.92
C ASN A 105 9.16 -15.59 14.93
N ASP A 106 9.05 -14.26 15.05
CA ASP A 106 9.69 -13.26 14.19
C ASP A 106 9.18 -13.22 12.75
N ASN A 107 8.01 -13.83 12.47
CA ASN A 107 7.32 -13.66 11.20
C ASN A 107 6.60 -12.33 11.19
N LEU A 108 6.71 -11.61 10.08
CA LEU A 108 5.98 -10.37 9.88
C LEU A 108 4.47 -10.63 9.82
N ASP A 109 3.72 -9.99 10.70
CA ASP A 109 2.28 -10.17 10.83
C ASP A 109 1.55 -8.97 10.19
N GLN A 110 0.66 -9.26 9.25
CA GLN A 110 -0.10 -8.26 8.49
C GLN A 110 -0.99 -7.42 9.39
N ASN A 111 -1.64 -8.01 10.39
CA ASN A 111 -2.55 -7.28 11.27
C ASN A 111 -1.75 -6.36 12.19
N LYS A 112 -0.65 -6.87 12.75
CA LYS A 112 0.24 -6.03 13.56
C LYS A 112 0.84 -4.89 12.76
N PHE A 113 1.33 -5.15 11.55
CA PHE A 113 1.86 -4.11 10.66
C PHE A 113 0.80 -3.07 10.30
N ARG A 114 -0.43 -3.50 9.98
CA ARG A 114 -1.55 -2.60 9.67
C ARG A 114 -1.96 -1.76 10.88
N SER A 115 -2.10 -2.36 12.05
CA SER A 115 -2.43 -1.65 13.30
C SER A 115 -1.34 -0.67 13.72
N TRP A 116 -0.08 -1.04 13.53
CA TRP A 116 1.04 -0.13 13.74
C TRP A 116 0.96 1.07 12.79
N LEU A 117 0.82 0.84 11.48
CA LEU A 117 0.73 1.92 10.50
C LEU A 117 -0.51 2.80 10.72
N GLU A 118 -1.63 2.19 11.13
CA GLU A 118 -2.82 2.93 11.56
C GLU A 118 -2.48 3.92 12.67
N SER A 119 -1.77 3.44 13.69
CA SER A 119 -1.39 4.26 14.84
C SER A 119 -0.49 5.42 14.42
N VAL A 120 0.40 5.21 13.45
CA VAL A 120 1.22 6.28 12.84
C VAL A 120 0.34 7.32 12.15
N ILE A 121 -0.60 6.88 11.30
CA ILE A 121 -1.50 7.77 10.57
C ILE A 121 -2.36 8.57 11.57
N MET A 122 -2.95 7.91 12.55
CA MET A 122 -3.79 8.55 13.57
C MET A 122 -3.00 9.53 14.42
N SER A 123 -1.75 9.23 14.77
CA SER A 123 -0.86 10.18 15.45
C SER A 123 -0.67 11.44 14.63
N ALA A 124 -0.41 11.31 13.32
CA ALA A 124 -0.29 12.47 12.44
C ALA A 124 -1.58 13.30 12.39
N PHE A 125 -2.75 12.66 12.27
CA PHE A 125 -4.05 13.34 12.31
C PHE A 125 -4.29 14.10 13.62
N ASN A 126 -3.88 13.54 14.76
CA ASN A 126 -4.05 14.18 16.06
C ASN A 126 -3.24 15.47 16.23
N THR A 127 -2.23 15.71 15.38
CA THR A 127 -1.48 16.99 15.36
C THR A 127 -2.21 18.10 14.61
N LEU A 128 -3.22 17.75 13.80
CA LEU A 128 -3.95 18.69 12.96
C LEU A 128 -5.09 19.35 13.73
N ARG A 129 -5.39 20.61 13.39
CA ARG A 129 -6.54 21.33 13.93
C ARG A 129 -7.83 20.64 13.46
N ARG A 130 -8.78 20.43 14.39
CA ARG A 130 -10.15 20.02 14.02
C ARG A 130 -10.93 21.24 13.57
N GLY A 131 -11.47 21.16 12.36
CA GLY A 131 -12.43 22.11 11.81
C GLY A 131 -13.85 21.51 11.75
N PRO A 132 -14.84 22.26 11.23
CA PRO A 132 -16.24 21.83 11.17
C PRO A 132 -16.48 20.57 10.32
N SER A 133 -15.62 20.32 9.33
CA SER A 133 -15.80 19.26 8.33
C SER A 133 -14.69 18.18 8.34
N GLY A 134 -13.83 18.17 9.36
CA GLY A 134 -12.73 17.21 9.50
C GLY A 134 -11.47 17.83 10.06
N TYR A 135 -10.33 17.22 9.77
CA TYR A 135 -9.01 17.77 10.11
C TYR A 135 -8.58 18.77 9.05
N GLU A 136 -8.16 19.95 9.47
CA GLU A 136 -7.69 20.99 8.57
C GLU A 136 -6.24 20.77 8.19
N LEU A 137 -5.95 21.00 6.91
CA LEU A 137 -4.62 20.86 6.34
C LEU A 137 -4.34 22.02 5.40
N TYR A 138 -3.25 22.74 5.65
CA TYR A 138 -2.84 23.85 4.80
C TYR A 138 -1.82 23.40 3.76
N HIS A 139 -2.10 23.67 2.48
CA HIS A 139 -1.20 23.37 1.36
C HIS A 139 -1.39 24.38 0.24
N GLY A 140 -0.31 24.93 -0.30
CA GLY A 140 -0.34 25.83 -1.46
C GLY A 140 -1.26 27.05 -1.31
N GLY A 141 -1.30 27.67 -0.12
CA GLY A 141 -2.14 28.85 0.11
C GLY A 141 -3.60 28.55 0.49
N ARG A 142 -4.00 27.28 0.58
CA ARG A 142 -5.40 26.85 0.72
C ARG A 142 -5.59 25.85 1.86
N THR A 143 -6.78 25.87 2.46
CA THR A 143 -7.16 24.91 3.51
C THR A 143 -8.01 23.77 2.94
N TYR A 144 -7.51 22.55 3.08
CA TYR A 144 -8.20 21.31 2.76
C TYR A 144 -8.77 20.68 4.02
N TYR A 145 -9.81 19.87 3.86
CA TYR A 145 -10.43 19.13 4.96
C TYR A 145 -10.26 17.63 4.74
N MET A 146 -9.59 16.97 5.67
CA MET A 146 -9.34 15.55 5.62
C MET A 146 -10.26 14.80 6.59
N ARG A 147 -10.85 13.71 6.10
CA ARG A 147 -11.51 12.69 6.89
C ARG A 147 -10.87 11.34 6.58
N HIS A 148 -11.00 10.36 7.46
CA HIS A 148 -10.48 9.02 7.23
C HIS A 148 -11.57 7.97 7.46
N LYS A 149 -11.50 6.87 6.72
CA LYS A 149 -12.30 5.65 6.93
C LYS A 149 -11.42 4.42 6.71
N LYS A 150 -11.80 3.29 7.31
CA LYS A 150 -11.15 2.00 7.04
C LYS A 150 -11.85 1.32 5.87
N SER A 151 -11.09 0.83 4.89
CA SER A 151 -11.62 0.08 3.75
C SER A 151 -10.68 -1.07 3.37
N GLY A 152 -11.06 -2.31 3.72
CA GLY A 152 -10.25 -3.48 3.40
C GLY A 152 -8.81 -3.37 3.93
N PRO A 153 -7.77 -3.66 3.12
CA PRO A 153 -6.37 -3.56 3.54
C PRO A 153 -5.80 -2.12 3.55
N ALA A 154 -6.55 -1.12 3.06
CA ALA A 154 -6.09 0.25 2.89
C ALA A 154 -6.65 1.20 3.96
N PHE A 155 -5.94 2.31 4.17
CA PHE A 155 -6.45 3.47 4.90
C PHE A 155 -6.93 4.51 3.90
N THR A 156 -8.24 4.72 3.83
CA THR A 156 -8.81 5.70 2.90
C THR A 156 -8.87 7.08 3.55
N ILE A 157 -8.25 8.05 2.90
CA ILE A 157 -8.35 9.47 3.26
C ILE A 157 -9.26 10.14 2.25
N MET A 158 -10.33 10.76 2.75
CA MET A 158 -11.23 11.59 1.97
C MET A 158 -10.74 13.03 2.08
N ILE A 159 -10.38 13.64 0.96
CA ILE A 159 -9.85 15.01 0.91
C ILE A 159 -10.88 15.91 0.23
N GLY A 160 -11.50 16.79 1.01
CA GLY A 160 -12.39 17.83 0.54
C GLY A 160 -11.63 19.11 0.18
N LYS A 161 -11.96 19.68 -0.98
CA LYS A 161 -11.42 20.99 -1.40
C LYS A 161 -11.99 22.14 -0.55
N PRO A 162 -11.32 23.31 -0.50
CA PRO A 162 -11.78 24.49 0.25
C PRO A 162 -13.23 24.92 -0.03
N ASN A 163 -13.72 24.66 -1.25
CA ASN A 163 -15.05 25.08 -1.71
C ASN A 163 -16.16 24.03 -1.45
N GLY A 164 -15.84 22.89 -0.84
CA GLY A 164 -16.83 21.88 -0.40
C GLY A 164 -17.33 20.89 -1.45
N ASP A 165 -17.26 21.22 -2.75
CA ASP A 165 -17.95 20.45 -3.81
C ASP A 165 -17.18 19.20 -4.31
N ASP A 166 -15.86 19.22 -4.23
CA ASP A 166 -15.02 18.11 -4.72
C ASP A 166 -14.38 17.35 -3.55
N VAL A 167 -14.72 16.07 -3.46
CA VAL A 167 -14.04 15.09 -2.60
C VAL A 167 -13.39 14.04 -3.47
N PHE A 168 -12.12 13.75 -3.20
CA PHE A 168 -11.47 12.57 -3.74
C PHE A 168 -10.97 11.67 -2.62
N ASP A 169 -11.04 10.37 -2.86
CA ASP A 169 -10.60 9.33 -1.95
C ASP A 169 -9.17 8.94 -2.30
N VAL A 170 -8.32 8.81 -1.29
CA VAL A 170 -6.94 8.34 -1.42
C VAL A 170 -6.77 7.11 -0.56
N ASP A 171 -6.58 5.96 -1.20
CA ASP A 171 -6.31 4.70 -0.53
C ASP A 171 -4.82 4.55 -0.27
N LEU A 172 -4.43 4.72 0.98
CA LEU A 172 -3.07 4.44 1.45
C LEU A 172 -2.91 2.94 1.64
N VAL A 173 -2.25 2.29 0.68
CA VAL A 173 -2.02 0.85 0.67
C VAL A 173 -0.64 0.55 1.26
N PRO A 174 -0.54 -0.11 2.43
CA PRO A 174 0.74 -0.53 2.97
C PRO A 174 1.40 -1.55 2.06
N CYS A 175 2.69 -1.36 1.77
CA CYS A 175 3.48 -2.38 1.09
C CYS A 175 4.94 -2.37 1.52
N ILE A 176 5.59 -3.51 1.38
CA ILE A 176 7.03 -3.68 1.58
C ILE A 176 7.64 -4.08 0.25
N GLU A 177 8.69 -3.38 -0.16
CA GLU A 177 9.38 -3.62 -1.43
C GLU A 177 10.69 -4.37 -1.21
N PHE A 178 10.93 -5.36 -2.07
CA PHE A 178 12.15 -6.16 -2.10
C PHE A 178 12.82 -5.99 -3.46
N ASN A 179 14.14 -5.77 -3.44
CA ASN A 179 14.94 -5.55 -4.64
C ASN A 179 15.92 -6.69 -4.83
N GLY A 180 16.03 -7.23 -6.04
CA GLY A 180 17.01 -8.26 -6.36
C GLY A 180 16.86 -9.58 -5.59
N VAL A 181 15.75 -9.79 -4.88
CA VAL A 181 15.48 -11.04 -4.16
C VAL A 181 14.92 -12.08 -5.12
N GLN A 182 15.54 -13.25 -5.12
CA GLN A 182 15.07 -14.39 -5.88
C GLN A 182 13.95 -15.09 -5.11
N LEU A 183 12.76 -15.12 -5.70
CA LEU A 183 11.68 -15.98 -5.23
C LEU A 183 11.97 -17.43 -5.64
N SER A 184 11.43 -18.42 -4.92
CA SER A 184 11.63 -19.83 -5.27
C SER A 184 10.95 -20.24 -6.58
N SER A 185 10.80 -21.54 -6.81
CA SER A 185 10.17 -22.11 -8.01
C SER A 185 8.80 -21.49 -8.32
N GLY A 186 8.55 -21.17 -9.60
CA GLY A 186 7.29 -20.60 -10.08
C GLY A 186 7.36 -19.13 -10.54
N TYR A 187 8.47 -18.43 -10.25
CA TYR A 187 8.64 -17.00 -10.58
C TYR A 187 9.82 -16.73 -11.53
N LYS A 188 10.15 -17.67 -12.42
CA LYS A 188 11.36 -17.66 -13.28
C LYS A 188 11.59 -16.33 -14.02
N LYS A 189 10.59 -15.86 -14.77
CA LYS A 189 10.68 -14.60 -15.53
C LYS A 189 10.95 -13.38 -14.64
N TYR A 190 10.38 -13.37 -13.45
CA TYR A 190 10.58 -12.30 -12.48
C TYR A 190 12.01 -12.30 -11.94
N ASN A 191 12.52 -13.49 -11.57
CA ASN A 191 13.87 -13.65 -11.06
C ASN A 191 14.94 -13.28 -12.10
N GLU A 192 14.68 -13.51 -13.39
CA GLU A 192 15.56 -13.11 -14.50
C GLU A 192 15.64 -11.58 -14.65
N ASP A 193 14.49 -10.90 -14.63
CA ASP A 193 14.42 -9.44 -14.78
C ASP A 193 14.96 -8.68 -13.57
N LYS A 194 15.08 -9.32 -12.39
CA LYS A 194 15.52 -8.74 -11.11
C LYS A 194 14.84 -7.41 -10.72
N ARG A 195 13.67 -7.12 -11.28
CA ARG A 195 12.88 -5.92 -10.99
C ARG A 195 12.38 -5.96 -9.55
N PRO A 196 12.06 -4.86 -8.88
CA PRO A 196 11.49 -4.91 -7.54
C PRO A 196 10.12 -5.62 -7.52
N PHE A 197 9.87 -6.43 -6.49
CA PHE A 197 8.51 -6.88 -6.15
C PHE A 197 8.06 -6.25 -4.83
N ARG A 198 6.75 -6.19 -4.64
CA ARG A 198 6.14 -5.74 -3.37
C ARG A 198 5.35 -6.85 -2.75
N VAL A 199 5.16 -6.75 -1.45
CA VAL A 199 4.15 -7.50 -0.74
C VAL A 199 3.13 -6.56 -0.10
N VAL A 200 1.87 -6.99 -0.04
CA VAL A 200 0.78 -6.20 0.54
C VAL A 200 -0.01 -7.04 1.54
N PRO A 201 -0.54 -6.43 2.63
CA PRO A 201 -1.24 -7.15 3.67
C PRO A 201 -2.70 -7.41 3.28
N LYS A 202 -2.90 -8.31 2.31
CA LYS A 202 -4.23 -8.71 1.84
C LYS A 202 -4.53 -10.12 2.35
N PRO A 203 -5.54 -10.30 3.23
CA PRO A 203 -5.90 -11.61 3.77
C PRO A 203 -6.35 -12.57 2.66
N LEU A 204 -6.24 -13.90 2.88
CA LEU A 204 -6.90 -14.85 1.98
C LEU A 204 -8.41 -14.76 2.20
N TYR A 205 -9.15 -14.94 1.12
CA TYR A 205 -10.59 -14.96 1.18
C TYR A 205 -11.07 -16.22 1.91
N GLY A 206 -11.92 -16.05 2.94
CA GLY A 206 -12.59 -17.15 3.62
C GLY A 206 -11.73 -17.97 4.59
N SER A 207 -10.58 -17.46 5.03
CA SER A 207 -9.72 -18.19 5.97
C SER A 207 -10.00 -17.88 7.45
N ILE A 208 -9.74 -18.88 8.30
CA ILE A 208 -10.00 -18.89 9.74
C ILE A 208 -8.68 -18.99 10.56
N TRP A 209 -7.53 -19.34 9.95
CA TRP A 209 -6.30 -19.68 10.70
C TRP A 209 -5.00 -19.12 10.09
N ASN A 210 -4.17 -18.43 10.89
CA ASN A 210 -2.78 -17.99 10.61
C ASN A 210 -2.49 -17.29 9.26
N ASP A 211 -3.54 -16.84 8.58
CA ASP A 211 -3.49 -16.08 7.35
C ASP A 211 -2.75 -14.75 7.45
N ASN A 212 -2.70 -14.20 8.66
CA ASN A 212 -2.08 -12.92 8.94
C ASN A 212 -0.58 -12.95 8.66
N LEU A 213 0.05 -14.13 8.56
CA LEU A 213 1.46 -14.27 8.19
C LEU A 213 1.70 -14.35 6.68
N LEU A 214 0.64 -14.50 5.86
CA LEU A 214 0.74 -14.67 4.41
C LEU A 214 0.57 -13.36 3.66
N TRP A 215 1.66 -12.78 3.20
CA TRP A 215 1.66 -11.54 2.46
C TRP A 215 1.47 -11.76 0.97
N ARG A 216 0.56 -11.02 0.33
CA ARG A 216 0.28 -11.17 -1.09
C ARG A 216 1.37 -10.50 -1.93
N LEU A 217 1.94 -11.23 -2.87
CA LEU A 217 2.88 -10.70 -3.86
C LEU A 217 2.19 -9.69 -4.79
N SER A 218 2.93 -8.64 -5.16
CA SER A 218 2.53 -7.63 -6.14
C SER A 218 3.70 -7.31 -7.05
N PHE A 219 3.49 -7.47 -8.35
CA PHE A 219 4.49 -7.20 -9.39
C PHE A 219 4.13 -5.94 -10.17
N SER A 220 3.63 -4.92 -9.46
CA SER A 220 3.08 -3.70 -10.05
C SER A 220 4.07 -2.95 -10.96
N GLU A 221 5.37 -2.98 -10.66
CA GLU A 221 6.41 -2.41 -11.54
C GLU A 221 6.57 -3.19 -12.84
N ASN A 222 6.58 -4.53 -12.78
CA ASN A 222 6.60 -5.38 -13.97
C ASN A 222 5.36 -5.16 -14.82
N GLU A 223 4.17 -5.13 -14.20
CA GLU A 223 2.90 -4.86 -14.88
C GLU A 223 2.92 -3.50 -15.59
N LYS A 224 3.45 -2.45 -14.94
CA LYS A 224 3.57 -1.11 -15.54
C LYS A 224 4.42 -1.13 -16.80
N VAL A 225 5.56 -1.83 -16.78
CA VAL A 225 6.43 -1.97 -17.96
C VAL A 225 5.73 -2.74 -19.07
N MET A 226 5.05 -3.85 -18.75
CA MET A 226 4.33 -4.65 -19.74
C MET A 226 3.20 -3.85 -20.39
N LEU A 227 2.42 -3.12 -19.60
CA LEU A 227 1.34 -2.27 -20.10
C LEU A 227 1.87 -1.09 -20.93
N ASN A 228 3.01 -0.52 -20.58
CA ASN A 228 3.61 0.58 -21.36
C ASN A 228 4.14 0.12 -22.72
N LYS A 229 4.61 -1.13 -22.82
CA LYS A 229 5.01 -1.73 -24.11
C LYS A 229 3.83 -2.09 -25.00
N SER A 230 2.64 -2.33 -24.43
CA SER A 230 1.45 -2.76 -25.16
C SER A 230 0.25 -1.84 -24.91
N GLY A 231 0.25 -0.69 -25.59
CA GLY A 231 -0.79 0.35 -25.44
C GLY A 231 -2.21 -0.14 -25.78
N ALA A 232 -2.35 -0.97 -26.81
CA ALA A 232 -3.66 -1.51 -27.23
C ALA A 232 -4.33 -2.38 -26.15
N VAL A 233 -3.54 -3.11 -25.36
CA VAL A 233 -4.05 -3.91 -24.24
C VAL A 233 -4.71 -3.04 -23.18
N LYS A 234 -4.28 -1.79 -22.97
CA LYS A 234 -4.93 -0.87 -22.02
C LYS A 234 -6.39 -0.59 -22.41
N SER A 235 -6.67 -0.40 -23.70
CA SER A 235 -8.04 -0.18 -24.20
C SER A 235 -8.92 -1.41 -24.01
N ILE A 236 -8.38 -2.61 -24.28
CA ILE A 236 -9.09 -3.88 -24.06
C ILE A 236 -9.40 -4.06 -22.57
N ILE A 237 -8.44 -3.79 -21.67
CA ILE A 237 -8.66 -3.86 -20.22
C ILE A 237 -9.77 -2.90 -19.78
N LYS A 238 -9.81 -1.68 -20.34
CA LYS A 238 -10.89 -0.72 -20.04
C LYS A 238 -12.26 -1.28 -20.44
N LEU A 239 -12.39 -1.79 -21.67
CA LEU A 239 -13.63 -2.40 -22.17
C LEU A 239 -14.07 -3.59 -21.30
N MET A 240 -13.13 -4.47 -20.94
CA MET A 240 -13.42 -5.61 -20.06
C MET A 240 -13.93 -5.14 -18.70
N LYS A 241 -13.30 -4.14 -18.07
CA LYS A 241 -13.76 -3.61 -16.78
C LYS A 241 -15.18 -3.05 -16.85
N VAL A 242 -15.53 -2.35 -17.92
CA VAL A 242 -16.91 -1.86 -18.13
C VAL A 242 -17.88 -3.04 -18.13
N ASN A 243 -17.58 -4.08 -18.92
CA ASN A 243 -18.47 -5.22 -19.06
C ASN A 243 -18.57 -6.02 -17.76
N PHE A 244 -17.48 -6.23 -17.02
CA PHE A 244 -17.54 -6.93 -15.74
C PHE A 244 -18.23 -6.11 -14.64
N SER A 245 -18.10 -4.78 -14.63
CA SER A 245 -18.87 -3.92 -13.73
C SER A 245 -20.37 -3.92 -14.07
N ASN A 246 -20.73 -3.97 -15.36
CA ASN A 246 -22.12 -3.98 -15.81
C ASN A 246 -22.78 -5.37 -15.68
N VAL A 247 -22.03 -6.47 -15.80
CA VAL A 247 -22.57 -7.84 -15.64
C VAL A 247 -23.04 -8.11 -14.20
N VAL A 248 -22.39 -7.51 -13.19
CA VAL A 248 -22.85 -7.57 -11.79
C VAL A 248 -24.17 -6.81 -11.62
N ILE A 249 -24.39 -5.71 -12.36
CA ILE A 249 -25.64 -4.92 -12.29
C ILE A 249 -26.78 -5.62 -13.05
N VAL A 250 -26.51 -6.23 -14.20
CA VAL A 250 -27.54 -6.93 -15.00
C VAL A 250 -28.02 -8.23 -14.33
N THR A 251 -27.20 -8.86 -13.49
CA THR A 251 -27.59 -10.09 -12.78
C THR A 251 -28.43 -9.80 -11.52
N ILE A 252 -28.42 -8.57 -11.00
CA ILE A 252 -29.27 -8.16 -9.86
C ILE A 252 -30.62 -7.60 -10.34
N LEU A 253 -30.70 -7.03 -11.54
CA LEU A 253 -31.96 -6.46 -12.09
C LEU A 253 -32.88 -7.48 -12.79
N ASN A 254 -32.45 -8.74 -12.98
CA ASN A 254 -33.29 -9.82 -13.52
C ASN A 254 -33.82 -10.79 -12.44
N LYS A 255 -33.87 -10.36 -11.18
CA LYS A 255 -34.48 -11.10 -10.05
C LYS A 255 -35.40 -10.22 -9.18
N MET A 256 -36.09 -9.25 -9.78
CA MET A 256 -37.30 -8.64 -9.21
C MET A 256 -38.44 -8.82 -10.18
#